data_AF-A0AAD8F7U8-F1
#
_entry.id   AF-A0AAD8F7U8-F1
#
_cell.length_a   1.000
_cell.length_b   1.000
_cell.length_c   1.000
_cell.angle_alpha   90.00
_cell.angle_beta   90.00
_cell.angle_gamma   90.00
#
_symmetry.space_group_name_H-M   'P 1'
#
loop_
_entity.id
_entity.type
_entity.pdbx_description
1 polymer ?
#
loop_
_entity_poly.entity_id
_entity_poly.type
_entity_poly.pdbx_seq_one_letter_code
_entity_poly.pdbx_strand_id
1 'polypeptide(L)'
;MLSECINCGKDESCDRVTGRCNFGCAAQYYGDNCSKECDRACEVCRNDSGECTICQPGYYGNCKQNCRNICNDTLRCDRIYGYCRLTCGSRKYGKECKDACPLMCGADGNCHKETGECLEGCLPGYYLADCTGRCDKNCANVSCEVHTGKCIACPDGWAGVECEKRCQNCIDNVCDQDSLQCIRGCIGGDCVEEEKGSNALLIMVTVLFVMILLYVIVTLVRVKHQHLNTE
;
A
#
# COMPACT_ATOMS: atom_id res chain seq x y z
N MET A 1 -26.57 21.80 -56.74
CA MET A 1 -25.80 20.65 -56.21
C MET A 1 -26.30 20.40 -54.80
N LEU A 2 -26.73 19.18 -54.49
CA LEU A 2 -26.98 18.76 -53.10
C LEU A 2 -25.62 18.38 -52.52
N SER A 3 -25.32 18.88 -51.32
CA SER A 3 -24.06 18.59 -50.64
C SER A 3 -24.15 17.21 -49.98
N GLU A 4 -23.14 16.36 -50.15
CA GLU A 4 -23.10 15.05 -49.50
C GLU A 4 -22.85 15.22 -47.99
N CYS A 5 -23.76 14.66 -47.19
CA CYS A 5 -23.67 14.65 -45.74
C CYS A 5 -22.80 13.47 -45.31
N ILE A 6 -21.59 13.75 -44.87
CA ILE A 6 -20.64 12.73 -44.40
C ILE A 6 -20.27 12.99 -42.94
N ASN A 7 -20.06 11.91 -42.19
CA ASN A 7 -19.48 11.93 -40.84
C ASN A 7 -20.14 12.92 -39.85
N CYS A 8 -21.44 13.20 -39.96
CA CYS A 8 -22.15 13.95 -38.93
C CYS A 8 -22.37 13.08 -37.69
N GLY A 9 -22.24 13.66 -36.49
CA GLY A 9 -22.28 12.90 -35.23
C GLY A 9 -23.65 12.32 -34.85
N LYS A 10 -24.72 12.73 -35.55
CA LYS A 10 -26.09 12.22 -35.39
C LYS A 10 -26.82 12.17 -36.73
N ASP A 11 -27.69 11.18 -36.89
CA ASP A 11 -28.59 11.09 -38.04
C ASP A 11 -29.53 12.31 -38.08
N GLU A 12 -29.86 12.76 -39.29
CA GLU A 12 -30.70 13.95 -39.59
C GLU A 12 -30.16 15.32 -39.13
N SER A 13 -28.95 15.37 -38.59
CA SER A 13 -28.31 16.62 -38.14
C SER A 13 -27.68 17.45 -39.26
N CYS A 14 -27.71 16.96 -40.50
CA CYS A 14 -27.06 17.59 -41.64
C CYS A 14 -28.01 18.50 -42.42
N ASP A 15 -27.58 19.74 -42.65
CA ASP A 15 -28.18 20.61 -43.64
C ASP A 15 -27.78 20.13 -45.05
N ARG A 16 -28.74 19.60 -45.82
CA ARG A 16 -28.50 19.08 -47.18
C ARG A 16 -28.21 20.14 -48.23
N VAL A 17 -28.46 21.41 -47.92
CA VAL A 17 -28.11 22.54 -48.79
C VAL A 17 -26.65 22.91 -48.59
N THR A 18 -26.25 23.16 -47.34
CA THR A 18 -24.89 23.63 -47.02
C THR A 18 -23.87 22.52 -46.77
N GLY A 19 -24.32 21.29 -46.51
CA GLY A 19 -23.49 20.16 -46.09
C GLY A 19 -23.00 20.25 -44.64
N ARG A 20 -23.54 21.18 -43.84
CA ARG A 20 -23.09 21.44 -42.47
C ARG A 20 -23.78 20.52 -41.46
N CYS A 21 -23.00 19.97 -40.53
CA CYS A 21 -23.54 19.18 -39.42
C CYS A 21 -23.88 20.07 -38.21
N ASN A 22 -25.16 20.19 -37.89
CA ASN A 22 -25.68 21.10 -36.84
C ASN A 22 -25.30 20.69 -35.41
N PHE A 23 -25.03 19.40 -35.19
CA PHE A 23 -24.59 18.88 -33.88
C PHE A 23 -23.11 18.48 -33.86
N GLY A 24 -22.35 18.95 -34.85
CA GLY A 24 -20.94 18.61 -34.99
C GLY A 24 -20.69 17.26 -35.67
N CYS A 25 -19.42 16.90 -35.72
CA CYS A 25 -18.94 15.73 -36.44
C CYS A 25 -18.96 14.47 -35.57
N ALA A 26 -18.98 13.33 -36.24
CA ALA A 26 -18.68 12.04 -35.63
C ALA A 26 -17.25 12.05 -35.07
N ALA A 27 -16.99 11.17 -34.10
CA ALA A 27 -15.64 10.99 -33.57
C ALA A 27 -14.65 10.74 -34.72
N GLN A 28 -13.42 11.25 -34.56
CA GLN A 28 -12.36 11.26 -35.58
C GLN A 28 -12.54 12.22 -36.77
N TYR A 29 -13.60 13.04 -36.82
CA TYR A 29 -13.79 14.04 -37.88
C TYR A 29 -14.02 15.44 -37.33
N TYR A 30 -13.69 16.46 -38.13
CA TYR A 30 -13.93 17.87 -37.81
C TYR A 30 -14.07 18.74 -39.08
N GLY A 31 -14.33 20.03 -38.87
CA GLY A 31 -14.59 21.02 -39.90
C GLY A 31 -16.09 21.22 -40.12
N ASP A 32 -16.45 22.29 -40.84
CA ASP A 32 -17.85 22.69 -41.03
C ASP A 32 -18.71 21.60 -41.70
N ASN A 33 -18.11 20.76 -42.55
CA ASN A 33 -18.76 19.64 -43.23
C ASN A 33 -18.19 18.26 -42.85
N CYS A 34 -17.43 18.18 -41.75
CA CYS A 34 -16.88 16.92 -41.24
C CYS A 34 -16.05 16.09 -42.24
N SER A 35 -15.44 16.77 -43.22
CA SER A 35 -14.59 16.16 -44.25
C SER A 35 -13.14 15.99 -43.81
N LYS A 36 -12.72 16.65 -42.72
CA LYS A 36 -11.34 16.56 -42.22
C LYS A 36 -11.26 15.51 -41.13
N GLU A 37 -10.22 14.69 -41.18
CA GLU A 37 -9.93 13.68 -40.16
C GLU A 37 -9.08 14.27 -39.04
N CYS A 38 -9.36 13.88 -37.80
CA CYS A 38 -8.48 14.15 -36.67
C CYS A 38 -7.12 13.47 -36.89
N ASP A 39 -6.08 13.96 -36.20
CA ASP A 39 -4.76 13.32 -36.19
C ASP A 39 -4.84 11.83 -35.81
N ARG A 40 -3.98 10.97 -36.41
CA ARG A 40 -4.07 9.50 -36.27
C ARG A 40 -4.13 8.98 -34.83
N ALA A 41 -3.43 9.62 -33.89
CA ALA A 41 -3.39 9.25 -32.47
C ALA A 41 -4.47 9.97 -31.63
N CYS A 42 -5.40 10.65 -32.28
CA CYS A 42 -6.51 11.39 -31.69
C CYS A 42 -7.81 10.59 -31.82
N GLU A 43 -8.50 10.39 -30.70
CA GLU A 43 -9.81 9.73 -30.63
C GLU A 43 -10.95 10.73 -30.87
N VAL A 44 -10.84 11.91 -30.25
CA VAL A 44 -11.81 13.01 -30.40
C VAL A 44 -11.05 14.32 -30.54
N CYS A 45 -11.37 15.09 -31.58
CA CYS A 45 -10.85 16.44 -31.78
C CYS A 45 -11.98 17.48 -31.82
N ARG A 46 -11.62 18.74 -31.63
CA ARG A 46 -12.56 19.85 -31.70
C ARG A 46 -13.09 20.02 -33.13
N ASN A 47 -14.41 20.21 -33.24
CA ASN A 47 -15.10 20.37 -34.53
C ASN A 47 -14.61 21.58 -35.35
N ASP A 48 -14.18 22.66 -34.69
CA ASP A 48 -13.77 23.91 -35.34
C ASP A 48 -12.29 23.91 -35.73
N SER A 49 -11.42 23.52 -34.80
CA SER A 49 -9.96 23.67 -34.96
C SER A 49 -9.24 22.37 -35.32
N GLY A 50 -9.84 21.21 -35.10
CA GLY A 50 -9.16 19.91 -35.20
C GLY A 50 -8.19 19.64 -34.06
N GLU A 51 -8.13 20.50 -33.03
CA GLU A 51 -7.29 20.29 -31.86
C GLU A 51 -7.75 19.04 -31.09
N CYS A 52 -6.82 18.17 -30.74
CA CYS A 52 -7.17 16.92 -30.09
C CYS A 52 -7.55 17.11 -28.62
N THR A 53 -8.73 16.62 -28.24
CA THR A 53 -9.24 16.68 -26.86
C THR A 53 -9.07 15.35 -26.13
N ILE A 54 -9.13 14.22 -26.84
CA ILE A 54 -8.93 12.88 -26.29
C ILE A 54 -7.93 12.11 -27.16
N CYS A 55 -6.80 11.72 -26.58
CA CYS A 55 -5.83 10.85 -27.24
C CYS A 55 -6.24 9.39 -27.22
N GLN A 56 -5.80 8.65 -28.23
CA GLN A 56 -5.81 7.20 -28.20
C GLN A 56 -4.96 6.67 -27.03
N PRO A 57 -5.27 5.46 -26.52
CA PRO A 57 -4.47 4.84 -25.48
C PRO A 57 -2.98 4.77 -25.86
N GLY A 58 -2.09 5.13 -24.93
CA GLY A 58 -0.65 5.18 -25.12
C GLY A 58 -0.09 6.57 -25.45
N TYR A 59 -0.92 7.59 -25.68
CA TYR A 59 -0.48 8.92 -26.09
C TYR A 59 -0.88 10.06 -25.14
N TYR A 60 -0.05 11.10 -25.06
CA TYR A 60 -0.31 12.32 -24.29
C TYR A 60 0.20 13.59 -25.00
N GLY A 61 0.00 14.74 -24.35
CA GLY A 61 0.19 16.07 -24.91
C GLY A 61 -0.89 16.37 -25.94
N ASN A 62 -0.48 16.79 -27.13
CA ASN A 62 -1.35 16.84 -28.31
C ASN A 62 -1.36 15.51 -29.08
N CYS A 63 -1.29 14.40 -28.33
CA CYS A 63 -1.21 13.02 -28.83
C CYS A 63 -0.02 12.74 -29.76
N LYS A 64 1.07 13.50 -29.60
CA LYS A 64 2.33 13.32 -30.35
C LYS A 64 3.41 12.61 -29.55
N GLN A 65 3.15 12.36 -28.26
CA GLN A 65 4.12 11.76 -27.34
C GLN A 65 3.54 10.49 -26.74
N ASN A 66 4.40 9.49 -26.51
CA ASN A 66 4.01 8.22 -25.90
C ASN A 66 4.09 8.29 -24.37
N CYS A 67 3.14 7.67 -23.67
CA CYS A 67 3.17 7.54 -22.21
C CYS A 67 4.54 7.02 -21.73
N ARG A 68 5.05 7.60 -20.63
CA ARG A 68 6.40 7.32 -20.13
C ARG A 68 6.57 5.90 -19.58
N ASN A 69 5.47 5.28 -19.17
CA ASN A 69 5.37 3.87 -18.79
C ASN A 69 4.09 3.28 -19.42
N ILE A 70 4.11 1.99 -19.80
CA ILE A 70 2.93 1.28 -20.31
C ILE A 70 1.97 1.08 -19.12
N CYS A 71 0.88 1.84 -19.08
CA CYS A 71 -0.10 1.73 -18.00
C CYS A 71 -0.85 0.40 -18.16
N ASN A 72 -0.70 -0.50 -17.18
CA ASN A 72 -1.34 -1.81 -17.24
C ASN A 72 -2.88 -1.66 -17.36
N ASP A 73 -3.43 -2.45 -18.28
CA ASP A 73 -4.81 -2.57 -18.73
C ASP A 73 -5.44 -1.40 -19.52
N THR A 74 -5.13 -0.12 -19.25
CA THR A 74 -5.79 1.00 -19.98
C THR A 74 -4.91 1.75 -20.96
N LEU A 75 -3.58 1.65 -20.86
CA LEU A 75 -2.60 2.46 -21.61
C LEU A 75 -2.85 3.99 -21.54
N ARG A 76 -3.75 4.49 -20.68
CA ARG A 76 -4.08 5.92 -20.56
C ARG A 76 -3.21 6.57 -19.49
N CYS A 77 -2.39 7.53 -19.89
CA CYS A 77 -1.60 8.38 -19.01
C CYS A 77 -2.18 9.80 -18.89
N ASP A 78 -1.67 10.57 -17.95
CA ASP A 78 -1.99 11.98 -17.80
C ASP A 78 -1.70 12.77 -19.09
N ARG A 79 -2.65 13.62 -19.50
CA ARG A 79 -2.59 14.34 -20.78
C ARG A 79 -1.43 15.34 -20.85
N ILE A 80 -0.95 15.85 -19.73
CA ILE A 80 0.12 16.87 -19.70
C ILE A 80 1.47 16.20 -19.48
N TYR A 81 1.55 15.31 -18.48
CA TYR A 81 2.83 14.78 -18.02
C TYR A 81 3.17 13.39 -18.57
N GLY A 82 2.20 12.65 -19.10
CA GLY A 82 2.44 11.35 -19.73
C GLY A 82 2.72 10.21 -18.74
N TYR A 83 2.49 10.42 -17.44
CA TYR A 83 2.59 9.39 -16.41
C TYR A 83 1.27 8.66 -16.23
N CYS A 84 1.32 7.37 -15.90
CA CYS A 84 0.12 6.62 -15.57
C CYS A 84 -0.58 7.23 -14.36
N ARG A 85 -1.91 7.30 -14.41
CA ARG A 85 -2.68 7.71 -13.23
C ARG A 85 -2.60 6.60 -12.19
N LEU A 86 -1.98 6.91 -11.05
CA LEU A 86 -1.94 6.02 -9.88
C LEU A 86 -3.27 5.97 -9.13
N THR A 87 -4.22 6.86 -9.45
CA THR A 87 -5.53 6.98 -8.81
C THR A 87 -6.64 7.04 -9.85
N CYS A 88 -7.84 6.61 -9.49
CA CYS A 88 -9.04 6.93 -10.27
C CYS A 88 -9.50 8.39 -10.08
N GLY A 89 -9.02 9.05 -9.02
CA GLY A 89 -9.61 10.26 -8.49
C GLY A 89 -10.94 9.99 -7.77
N SER A 90 -11.54 11.05 -7.22
CA SER A 90 -12.85 11.00 -6.55
C SER A 90 -12.96 9.93 -5.46
N ARG A 91 -11.85 9.59 -4.78
CA ARG A 91 -11.79 8.57 -3.73
C ARG A 91 -12.29 7.20 -4.20
N LYS A 92 -11.90 6.79 -5.42
CA LYS A 92 -12.23 5.46 -5.97
C LYS A 92 -11.00 4.67 -6.41
N TYR A 93 -11.17 3.36 -6.51
CA TYR A 93 -10.19 2.41 -7.03
C TYR A 93 -10.88 1.23 -7.73
N GLY A 94 -10.09 0.23 -8.10
CA GLY A 94 -10.49 -0.92 -8.90
C GLY A 94 -10.28 -0.69 -10.40
N LYS A 95 -10.27 -1.77 -11.17
CA LYS A 95 -10.09 -1.73 -12.64
C LYS A 95 -11.07 -0.79 -13.34
N GLU A 96 -12.30 -0.74 -12.82
CA GLU A 96 -13.39 0.09 -13.35
C GLU A 96 -13.63 1.38 -12.54
N CYS A 97 -12.79 1.68 -11.54
CA CYS A 97 -12.97 2.86 -10.68
C CYS A 97 -14.36 2.93 -10.01
N LYS A 98 -14.88 1.78 -9.58
CA LYS A 98 -16.20 1.67 -8.93
C LYS A 98 -16.10 1.52 -7.42
N ASP A 99 -15.01 0.94 -6.93
CA ASP A 99 -14.81 0.68 -5.52
C ASP A 99 -14.37 1.95 -4.81
N ALA A 100 -14.84 2.16 -3.58
CA ALA A 100 -14.52 3.36 -2.80
C ALA A 100 -13.21 3.18 -2.06
N CYS A 101 -12.32 4.17 -2.13
CA CYS A 101 -11.12 4.20 -1.29
C CYS A 101 -11.49 4.12 0.19
N PRO A 102 -10.61 3.55 1.04
CA PRO A 102 -10.82 3.57 2.47
C PRO A 102 -11.09 4.97 3.01
N LEU A 103 -12.01 5.06 3.97
CA LEU A 103 -12.53 6.34 4.45
C LEU A 103 -11.46 7.23 5.09
N MET A 104 -10.46 6.60 5.72
CA MET A 104 -9.42 7.26 6.50
C MET A 104 -8.09 7.41 5.75
N CYS A 105 -8.10 7.24 4.42
CA CYS A 105 -7.00 7.75 3.59
C CYS A 105 -6.86 9.26 3.81
N GLY A 106 -5.63 9.78 3.70
CA GLY A 106 -5.21 11.16 3.98
C GLY A 106 -6.08 12.29 3.40
N ALA A 107 -5.58 13.53 3.43
CA ALA A 107 -6.42 14.71 3.16
C ALA A 107 -7.16 14.66 1.80
N ASP A 108 -6.53 14.14 0.76
CA ASP A 108 -7.14 13.99 -0.56
C ASP A 108 -8.09 12.79 -0.67
N GLY A 109 -7.96 11.82 0.25
CA GLY A 109 -8.70 10.57 0.32
C GLY A 109 -8.47 9.63 -0.85
N ASN A 110 -7.43 9.85 -1.64
CA ASN A 110 -7.14 9.00 -2.78
C ASN A 110 -6.33 7.78 -2.36
N CYS A 111 -6.54 6.71 -3.11
CA CYS A 111 -5.86 5.45 -2.92
C CYS A 111 -5.39 4.91 -4.28
N HIS A 112 -4.46 3.98 -4.21
CA HIS A 112 -3.87 3.33 -5.35
C HIS A 112 -4.96 2.62 -6.16
N LYS A 113 -5.00 2.90 -7.46
CA LYS A 113 -6.05 2.42 -8.39
C LYS A 113 -6.26 0.91 -8.32
N GLU A 114 -5.20 0.13 -8.13
CA GLU A 114 -5.29 -1.34 -8.20
C GLU A 114 -5.38 -1.99 -6.81
N THR A 115 -4.60 -1.51 -5.84
CA THR A 115 -4.50 -2.14 -4.51
C THR A 115 -5.48 -1.55 -3.51
N GLY A 116 -5.98 -0.32 -3.72
CA GLY A 116 -6.84 0.39 -2.77
C GLY A 116 -6.08 0.98 -1.58
N GLU A 117 -4.74 0.89 -1.56
CA GLU A 117 -3.90 1.42 -0.49
C GLU A 117 -3.82 2.94 -0.55
N CYS A 118 -3.89 3.61 0.61
CA CYS A 118 -3.88 5.06 0.68
C CYS A 118 -2.51 5.62 0.27
N LEU A 119 -2.47 6.53 -0.70
CA LEU A 119 -1.22 7.03 -1.28
C LEU A 119 -0.52 8.07 -0.39
N GLU A 120 -1.30 8.91 0.30
CA GLU A 120 -0.81 9.93 1.24
C GLU A 120 -0.80 9.41 2.69
N GLY A 121 -0.85 8.08 2.87
CA GLY A 121 -1.00 7.44 4.16
C GLY A 121 -2.37 7.72 4.80
N CYS A 122 -2.42 7.64 6.13
CA CYS A 122 -3.65 7.69 6.91
C CYS A 122 -3.86 9.03 7.60
N LEU A 123 -5.13 9.35 7.86
CA LEU A 123 -5.46 10.40 8.82
C LEU A 123 -4.89 10.07 10.21
N PRO A 124 -4.55 11.09 11.03
CA PRO A 124 -4.05 10.86 12.39
C PRO A 124 -4.95 9.91 13.20
N GLY A 125 -4.32 8.95 13.89
CA GLY A 125 -5.03 7.94 14.67
C GLY A 125 -5.38 6.66 13.92
N TYR A 126 -4.99 6.54 12.65
CA TYR A 126 -5.20 5.35 11.84
C TYR A 126 -3.89 4.80 11.28
N TYR A 127 -3.86 3.48 11.07
CA TYR A 127 -2.72 2.74 10.53
C TYR A 127 -3.22 1.60 9.63
N LEU A 128 -2.28 0.83 9.07
CA LEU A 128 -2.41 -0.09 7.94
C LEU A 128 -2.45 0.64 6.58
N ALA A 129 -2.11 -0.08 5.52
CA ALA A 129 -2.07 0.47 4.17
C ALA A 129 -3.45 0.95 3.67
N ASP A 130 -4.53 0.42 4.25
CA ASP A 130 -5.92 0.81 3.99
C ASP A 130 -6.53 1.68 5.10
N CYS A 131 -5.75 2.08 6.11
CA CYS A 131 -6.20 2.93 7.22
C CYS A 131 -7.41 2.38 8.00
N THR A 132 -7.63 1.06 7.97
CA THR A 132 -8.68 0.40 8.75
C THR A 132 -8.26 0.17 10.20
N GLY A 133 -6.96 0.11 10.46
CA GLY A 133 -6.39 -0.01 11.80
C GLY A 133 -6.52 1.31 12.57
N ARG A 134 -6.79 1.24 13.87
CA ARG A 134 -6.86 2.41 14.75
C ARG A 134 -5.74 2.36 15.79
N CYS A 135 -5.03 3.46 15.97
CA CYS A 135 -4.04 3.58 17.03
C CYS A 135 -4.66 3.32 18.40
N ASP A 136 -3.91 2.70 19.32
CA ASP A 136 -4.37 2.53 20.68
C ASP A 136 -4.56 3.89 21.36
N LYS A 137 -5.59 3.98 22.20
CA LYS A 137 -5.93 5.20 22.95
C LYS A 137 -4.86 5.57 24.00
N ASN A 138 -4.03 4.61 24.39
CA ASN A 138 -2.94 4.81 25.34
C ASN A 138 -1.73 5.51 24.69
N CYS A 139 -1.63 5.52 23.35
CA CYS A 139 -0.60 6.28 22.67
C CYS A 139 -0.72 7.78 22.98
N ALA A 140 0.42 8.46 23.14
CA ALA A 140 0.43 9.91 23.25
C ALA A 140 -0.21 10.54 22.01
N ASN A 141 -1.18 11.45 22.22
CA ASN A 141 -1.98 12.07 21.16
C ASN A 141 -2.70 11.07 20.22
N VAL A 142 -2.89 9.82 20.65
CA VAL A 142 -3.47 8.74 19.82
C VAL A 142 -2.70 8.58 18.49
N SER A 143 -1.37 8.65 18.55
CA SER A 143 -0.50 8.60 17.38
C SER A 143 0.35 7.33 17.35
N CYS A 144 0.32 6.62 16.23
CA CYS A 144 1.03 5.37 16.02
C CYS A 144 1.66 5.30 14.63
N GLU A 145 2.65 4.41 14.47
CA GLU A 145 3.29 4.14 13.20
C GLU A 145 2.29 3.55 12.20
N VAL A 146 2.26 4.12 11.00
CA VAL A 146 1.25 3.81 9.97
C VAL A 146 1.25 2.36 9.49
N HIS A 147 2.34 1.59 9.66
CA HIS A 147 2.39 0.20 9.20
C HIS A 147 2.19 -0.84 10.32
N THR A 148 2.66 -0.55 11.53
CA THR A 148 2.67 -1.52 12.62
C THR A 148 1.61 -1.25 13.70
N GLY A 149 1.11 -0.01 13.78
CA GLY A 149 0.21 0.41 14.86
C GLY A 149 0.92 0.68 16.19
N LYS A 150 2.25 0.53 16.24
CA LYS A 150 3.07 0.85 17.43
C LYS A 150 2.96 2.34 17.75
N CYS A 151 2.69 2.69 19.00
CA CYS A 151 2.66 4.08 19.44
C CYS A 151 3.98 4.80 19.09
N ILE A 152 3.89 6.01 18.54
CA ILE A 152 5.09 6.82 18.24
C ILE A 152 5.76 7.27 19.55
N ALA A 153 4.94 7.58 20.54
CA ALA A 153 5.37 7.94 21.88
C ALA A 153 4.33 7.48 22.91
N CYS A 154 4.80 7.20 24.12
CA CYS A 154 3.96 6.93 25.27
C CYS A 154 3.84 8.14 26.20
N PRO A 155 2.71 8.30 26.91
CA PRO A 155 2.62 9.24 28.01
C PRO A 155 3.69 8.98 29.07
N ASP A 156 4.09 10.01 29.81
CA ASP A 156 5.12 9.91 30.86
C ASP A 156 4.86 8.73 31.82
N GLY A 157 5.87 7.90 32.04
CA GLY A 157 5.76 6.71 32.89
C GLY A 157 5.23 5.45 32.22
N TRP A 158 4.92 5.50 30.92
CA TRP A 158 4.44 4.35 30.14
C TRP A 158 5.40 3.97 29.01
N ALA A 159 5.37 2.70 28.65
CA ALA A 159 6.18 2.07 27.62
C ALA A 159 5.44 0.84 27.06
N GLY A 160 6.00 0.21 26.03
CA GLY A 160 5.38 -0.88 25.29
C GLY A 160 4.94 -0.45 23.88
N VAL A 161 4.47 -1.43 23.11
CA VAL A 161 4.04 -1.20 21.72
C VAL A 161 2.77 -0.35 21.68
N GLU A 162 1.89 -0.55 22.66
CA GLU A 162 0.60 0.13 22.83
C GLU A 162 0.59 0.95 24.14
N CYS A 163 1.76 1.29 24.67
CA CYS A 163 1.91 1.97 25.95
C CYS A 163 1.19 1.25 27.11
N GLU A 164 1.18 -0.08 27.06
CA GLU A 164 0.44 -0.94 27.98
C GLU A 164 1.22 -1.27 29.26
N LYS A 165 2.51 -0.91 29.32
CA LYS A 165 3.39 -1.21 30.45
C LYS A 165 3.80 0.08 31.14
N ARG A 166 3.91 0.02 32.47
CA ARG A 166 4.44 1.13 33.28
C ARG A 166 5.92 0.94 33.52
N CYS A 167 6.70 2.02 33.44
CA CYS A 167 8.10 2.03 33.86
C CYS A 167 8.18 1.63 35.34
N GLN A 168 9.05 0.69 35.68
CA GLN A 168 9.22 0.20 37.05
C GLN A 168 10.59 0.56 37.58
N ASN A 169 10.62 1.06 38.82
CA ASN A 169 11.84 1.42 39.53
C ASN A 169 12.77 2.39 38.77
N CYS A 170 12.25 3.20 37.84
CA CYS A 170 13.04 4.19 37.12
C CYS A 170 12.96 5.57 37.79
N ILE A 171 14.08 6.28 37.80
CA ILE A 171 14.11 7.69 38.22
C ILE A 171 13.19 8.50 37.29
N ASP A 172 12.35 9.35 37.90
CA ASP A 172 11.29 10.13 37.24
C ASP A 172 10.29 9.31 36.41
N ASN A 173 10.22 7.98 36.60
CA ASN A 173 9.47 7.05 35.76
C ASN A 173 9.86 7.10 34.28
N VAL A 174 11.12 7.45 33.95
CA VAL A 174 11.58 7.50 32.55
C VAL A 174 12.27 6.20 32.17
N CYS A 175 11.63 5.45 31.28
CA CYS A 175 12.19 4.24 30.66
C CYS A 175 12.10 4.31 29.14
N ASP A 176 12.94 3.51 28.48
CA ASP A 176 12.90 3.31 27.04
C ASP A 176 11.59 2.61 26.64
N GLN A 177 10.98 3.07 25.55
CA GLN A 177 9.66 2.63 25.14
C GLN A 177 9.62 1.13 24.77
N ASP A 178 10.70 0.60 24.20
CA ASP A 178 10.73 -0.77 23.66
C ASP A 178 11.30 -1.78 24.67
N SER A 179 12.43 -1.43 25.28
CA SER A 179 13.17 -2.30 26.19
C SER A 179 12.72 -2.21 27.65
N LEU A 180 11.98 -1.16 28.02
CA LEU A 180 11.65 -0.78 29.40
C LEU A 180 12.86 -0.49 30.30
N GLN A 181 14.05 -0.35 29.73
CA GLN A 181 15.25 -0.01 30.49
C GLN A 181 15.20 1.46 30.96
N CYS A 182 15.58 1.71 32.21
CA CYS A 182 15.55 3.07 32.75
C CYS A 182 16.65 3.93 32.14
N ILE A 183 16.27 5.00 31.43
CA ILE A 183 17.22 5.87 30.72
C ILE A 183 18.01 6.74 31.71
N ARG A 184 17.40 7.11 32.83
CA ARG A 184 18.01 7.98 33.88
C ARG A 184 18.58 7.21 35.06
N GLY A 185 18.58 5.87 35.01
CA GLY A 185 18.94 5.01 36.14
C GLY A 185 17.76 4.62 37.02
N CYS A 186 18.03 3.78 38.02
CA CYS A 186 17.03 3.14 38.85
C CYS A 186 16.93 3.78 40.25
N ILE A 187 15.74 3.74 40.84
CA ILE A 187 15.52 4.16 42.22
C ILE A 187 16.23 3.15 43.14
N GLY A 188 17.22 3.62 43.90
CA GLY A 188 18.00 2.78 44.81
C GLY A 188 19.34 2.29 44.28
N GLY A 189 19.79 2.76 43.10
CA GLY A 189 21.14 2.50 42.59
C GLY A 189 21.15 1.91 41.18
N ASP A 190 22.05 0.97 40.94
CA ASP A 190 22.24 0.37 39.62
C ASP A 190 21.04 -0.50 39.22
N CYS A 191 20.62 -0.36 37.96
CA CYS A 191 19.57 -1.19 37.38
C CYS A 191 20.09 -2.62 37.28
N VAL A 192 19.66 -3.49 38.21
CA VAL A 192 19.92 -4.92 38.11
C VAL A 192 19.06 -5.43 36.95
N GLU A 193 19.70 -5.67 35.81
CA GLU A 193 19.08 -6.46 34.76
C GLU A 193 18.79 -7.84 35.36
N GLU A 194 17.51 -8.22 35.46
CA GLU A 194 17.17 -9.62 35.71
C GLU A 194 17.68 -10.40 34.50
N GLU A 195 18.88 -10.97 34.61
CA GLU A 195 19.28 -12.08 33.74
C GLU A 195 18.20 -13.14 33.93
N LYS A 196 17.31 -13.27 32.93
CA LYS A 196 16.44 -14.44 32.81
C LYS A 196 17.39 -15.63 32.77
N GLY A 197 17.59 -16.29 33.91
CA GLY A 197 18.47 -17.43 34.06
C GLY A 197 18.13 -18.44 32.98
N SER A 198 18.94 -18.46 31.92
CA SER A 198 18.76 -19.40 30.84
C SER A 198 19.13 -20.76 31.38
N ASN A 199 18.11 -21.52 31.80
CA ASN A 199 18.26 -22.91 32.22
C ASN A 199 18.80 -23.81 31.10
N ALA A 200 19.08 -23.28 29.90
CA ALA A 200 19.64 -24.00 28.77
C ALA A 200 20.91 -24.77 29.16
N LEU A 201 21.82 -24.18 29.94
CA LEU A 201 23.03 -24.90 30.36
C LEU A 201 22.72 -26.07 31.30
N LEU A 202 21.81 -25.88 32.26
CA LEU A 202 21.33 -26.94 33.17
C LEU A 202 20.61 -28.06 32.40
N ILE A 203 19.78 -27.71 31.41
CA ILE A 203 19.07 -28.67 30.55
C ILE A 203 20.08 -29.45 29.70
N MET A 204 21.08 -28.79 29.12
CA MET A 204 22.11 -29.47 28.31
C MET A 204 22.94 -30.45 29.16
N VAL A 205 23.33 -30.06 30.37
CA VAL A 205 24.08 -30.95 31.28
C VAL A 205 23.24 -32.14 31.72
N THR A 206 21.96 -31.93 32.06
CA THR A 206 21.07 -33.02 32.48
C THR A 206 20.79 -34.00 31.34
N VAL A 207 20.59 -33.51 30.11
CA VAL A 207 20.42 -34.36 28.92
C VAL A 207 21.67 -35.20 28.65
N LEU A 208 22.87 -34.60 28.70
CA LEU A 208 24.12 -35.33 28.52
C LEU A 208 24.30 -36.42 29.57
N PHE A 209 24.01 -36.13 30.83
CA PHE A 209 24.10 -37.10 31.92
C PHE A 209 23.14 -38.28 31.70
N VAL A 210 21.89 -38.02 31.31
CA VAL A 210 20.91 -39.07 30.99
C VAL A 210 21.37 -39.94 29.81
N MET A 211 21.93 -39.34 28.76
CA MET A 211 22.47 -40.08 27.61
C MET A 211 23.62 -41.00 28.00
N ILE A 212 24.53 -40.53 28.87
CA ILE A 212 25.63 -41.34 29.39
C ILE A 212 25.09 -42.52 30.22
N LEU A 213 24.12 -42.28 31.10
CA LEU A 213 23.50 -43.34 31.90
C LEU A 213 22.82 -44.39 31.02
N LEU A 214 22.07 -43.98 30.00
CA LEU A 214 21.44 -44.90 29.05
C LEU A 214 22.47 -45.73 28.28
N TYR A 215 23.56 -45.10 27.81
CA TYR A 215 24.66 -45.80 27.16
C TYR A 215 25.28 -46.85 28.09
N VAL A 216 25.58 -46.49 29.34
CA VAL A 216 26.12 -47.42 30.34
C VAL A 216 25.15 -48.57 30.57
N ILE A 217 23.85 -48.31 30.76
CA ILE A 217 22.83 -49.35 30.95
C ILE A 217 22.79 -50.30 29.75
N VAL A 218 22.78 -49.78 28.52
CA VAL A 218 22.77 -50.59 27.30
C VAL A 218 24.02 -51.46 27.20
N THR A 219 25.20 -50.93 27.50
CA THR A 219 26.44 -51.73 27.48
C THR A 219 26.42 -52.84 28.54
N LEU A 220 25.95 -52.55 29.77
CA LEU A 220 25.82 -53.56 30.82
C LEU A 220 24.81 -54.67 30.45
N VAL A 221 23.68 -54.31 29.85
CA VAL A 221 22.71 -55.29 29.35
C VAL A 221 23.32 -56.15 28.25
N ARG A 222 24.08 -55.57 27.33
CA ARG A 222 24.79 -56.32 26.27
C ARG A 222 25.83 -57.28 26.84
N VAL A 223 26.64 -56.84 27.79
CA VAL A 223 27.64 -57.68 28.47
C VAL A 223 26.96 -58.81 29.23
N LYS A 224 25.89 -58.52 29.97
CA LYS A 224 25.11 -59.54 30.68
C LYS A 224 24.51 -60.58 29.72
N HIS A 225 23.97 -60.14 28.58
CA HIS A 225 23.41 -61.04 27.56
C HIS A 225 24.50 -61.89 26.89
N GLN A 226 25.72 -61.37 26.71
CA GLN A 226 26.85 -62.15 26.21
C GLN A 226 27.23 -63.27 27.18
N HIS A 227 27.28 -62.99 28.49
CA HIS A 227 27.56 -64.01 29.50
C HIS A 227 26.49 -65.11 29.56
N LEU A 228 25.21 -64.76 29.42
CA LEU A 228 24.08 -65.71 29.41
C LEU A 228 24.03 -66.63 28.18
N ASN A 229 24.71 -66.28 27.08
CA ASN A 229 24.75 -67.08 25.86
C ASN A 229 26.02 -67.94 25.72
N THR A 230 26.93 -67.86 26.69
CA THR A 230 28.20 -68.62 26.73
C THR A 230 28.22 -69.72 27.80
N GLU A 231 27.11 -69.97 28.49
CA GLU A 231 26.84 -71.15 29.31
C GLU A 231 25.88 -72.09 28.57
#